data_AF-A0A073K855-F1
#
_entry.id   AF-A0A073K855-F1
#
_cell.length_a   1.000
_cell.length_b   1.000
_cell.length_c   1.000
_cell.angle_alpha   90.00
_cell.angle_beta   90.00
_cell.angle_gamma   90.00
#
_symmetry.space_group_name_H-M   'P 1'
#
loop_
_entity.id
_entity.type
_entity.pdbx_description
1 polymer ?
#
loop_
_entity_poly.entity_id
_entity_poly.type
_entity_poly.pdbx_seq_one_letter_code
_entity_poly.pdbx_strand_id
1 'polypeptide(L)'
;MLPKSVIILYSTVLFVVSHPMMWGVFSIANRSSQLYISLFIMGIIWSVIRFKTNSLRYSVFSHFLVDIGNMTVYVFLNLYIPPQM
;
A
#
# COMPACT_ATOMS: atom_id res chain seq x y z
N MET A 1 8.82 -19.07 18.23
CA MET A 1 8.00 -18.32 17.25
C MET A 1 8.24 -16.84 17.49
N LEU A 2 8.39 -16.01 16.44
CA LEU A 2 8.59 -14.57 16.61
C LEU A 2 7.33 -13.90 17.20
N PRO A 3 7.47 -12.82 18.00
CA PRO A 3 6.32 -12.04 18.45
C PRO A 3 5.52 -11.50 17.26
N LYS A 4 4.18 -11.46 17.37
CA LYS A 4 3.30 -10.95 16.30
C LYS A 4 3.67 -9.52 15.90
N SER A 5 4.04 -8.68 16.85
CA SER A 5 4.49 -7.31 16.61
C SER A 5 5.72 -7.24 15.71
N VAL A 6 6.70 -8.13 15.90
CA VAL A 6 7.90 -8.21 15.06
C VAL A 6 7.54 -8.64 13.64
N ILE A 7 6.63 -9.61 13.48
CA ILE A 7 6.17 -10.06 12.16
C ILE A 7 5.44 -8.93 11.42
N ILE A 8 4.52 -8.24 12.11
CA ILE A 8 3.77 -7.10 11.55
C ILE A 8 4.72 -5.98 11.13
N LEU A 9 5.68 -5.62 11.98
CA LEU A 9 6.62 -4.55 11.68
C LEU A 9 7.53 -4.93 10.50
N TYR A 10 8.05 -6.16 10.51
CA TYR A 10 8.89 -6.68 9.43
C TYR A 10 8.16 -6.66 8.08
N SER A 11 6.92 -7.17 8.02
CA SER A 11 6.14 -7.16 6.77
C SER A 11 5.77 -5.75 6.33
N THR A 12 5.41 -4.88 7.28
CA THR A 12 5.07 -3.48 6.99
C THR A 12 6.27 -2.71 6.44
N VAL A 13 7.44 -2.82 7.06
CA VAL A 13 8.64 -2.13 6.60
C VAL A 13 9.03 -2.60 5.20
N LEU A 14 9.05 -3.91 4.95
CA LEU A 14 9.34 -4.42 3.61
C LEU A 14 8.33 -3.97 2.56
N PHE A 15 7.04 -3.92 2.93
CA PHE A 15 5.99 -3.42 2.05
C PHE A 15 6.18 -1.93 1.71
N VAL A 16 6.53 -1.10 2.69
CA VAL A 16 6.80 0.32 2.45
C VAL A 16 8.05 0.51 1.60
N VAL A 17 9.13 -0.24 1.88
CA VAL A 17 10.42 -0.13 1.19
C VAL A 17 10.36 -0.63 -0.25
N SER A 18 9.54 -1.65 -0.54
CA SER A 18 9.36 -2.12 -1.92
C SER A 18 8.75 -1.04 -2.82
N HIS A 19 8.00 -0.08 -2.28
CA HIS A 19 7.43 1.02 -3.06
C HIS A 19 8.45 1.94 -3.70
N PRO A 20 9.33 2.64 -2.98
CA PRO A 20 10.40 3.40 -3.61
C PRO A 20 11.33 2.52 -4.44
N MET A 21 11.69 1.32 -3.95
CA MET A 21 12.75 0.51 -4.57
C MET A 21 12.32 -0.23 -5.83
N MET A 22 11.03 -0.57 -5.97
CA MET A 22 10.52 -1.28 -7.14
C MET A 22 9.64 -0.38 -8.00
N TRP A 23 8.59 0.21 -7.42
CA TRP A 23 7.59 0.96 -8.18
C TRP A 23 7.86 2.47 -8.27
N GLY A 24 8.71 3.01 -7.39
CA GLY A 24 9.16 4.39 -7.36
C GLY A 24 10.12 4.71 -8.50
N VAL A 25 10.77 3.71 -9.08
CA VAL A 25 11.58 3.89 -10.30
C VAL A 25 10.71 4.41 -11.45
N PHE A 26 9.47 3.94 -11.56
CA PHE A 26 8.56 4.22 -12.69
C PHE A 26 7.47 5.25 -12.38
N SER A 27 7.23 5.59 -11.12
CA SER A 27 6.13 6.48 -10.72
C SER A 27 6.59 7.55 -9.73
N ILE A 28 6.39 8.81 -10.10
CA ILE A 28 6.62 9.97 -9.22
C ILE A 28 5.67 9.92 -8.02
N ALA A 29 4.44 9.44 -8.20
CA ALA A 29 3.49 9.25 -7.11
C ALA A 29 4.03 8.26 -6.06
N ASN A 30 4.78 7.24 -6.50
CA ASN A 30 5.46 6.29 -5.61
C ASN A 30 6.70 6.85 -4.89
N ARG A 31 6.99 8.14 -5.06
CA ARG A 31 8.06 8.89 -4.36
C ARG A 31 7.54 9.82 -3.26
N SER A 32 6.22 9.93 -3.10
CA SER A 32 5.59 10.84 -2.14
C SER A 32 5.71 10.34 -0.70
N SER A 33 6.01 11.25 0.22
CA SER A 33 6.00 10.96 1.66
C SER A 33 4.60 10.65 2.19
N GLN A 34 3.56 11.29 1.64
CA GLN A 34 2.16 10.99 1.97
C GLN A 34 1.80 9.55 1.62
N LEU A 35 2.30 9.04 0.49
CA LEU A 35 2.14 7.64 0.13
C LEU A 35 2.79 6.72 1.18
N TYR A 36 4.04 6.98 1.57
CA TYR A 36 4.75 6.11 2.53
C TYR A 36 4.07 6.03 3.89
N ILE A 37 3.55 7.16 4.39
CA ILE A 37 2.76 7.17 5.62
C ILE A 37 1.51 6.31 5.46
N SER A 38 0.80 6.44 4.34
CA SER A 38 -0.41 5.67 4.06
C SER A 38 -0.10 4.17 3.95
N LEU A 39 0.96 3.79 3.23
CA LEU A 39 1.41 2.40 3.09
C LEU A 39 1.80 1.79 4.44
N PHE A 40 2.47 2.55 5.30
CA PHE A 40 2.86 2.07 6.63
C PHE A 40 1.63 1.77 7.50
N ILE A 41 0.65 2.69 7.52
CA ILE A 41 -0.61 2.51 8.24
C ILE A 41 -1.37 1.30 7.69
N MET A 42 -1.53 1.22 6.36
CA MET A 42 -2.26 0.12 5.72
C MET A 42 -1.57 -1.22 5.89
N GLY A 43 -0.23 -1.28 5.84
CA GLY A 43 0.55 -2.49 6.11
C GLY A 43 0.31 -3.06 7.51
N ILE A 44 0.23 -2.19 8.53
CA ILE A 44 -0.13 -2.60 9.90
C ILE A 44 -1.57 -3.13 9.93
N ILE A 45 -2.53 -2.38 9.38
CA ILE A 45 -3.95 -2.75 9.39
C ILE A 45 -4.17 -4.10 8.70
N TRP A 46 -3.63 -4.30 7.51
CA TRP A 46 -3.76 -5.55 6.76
C TRP A 46 -3.10 -6.73 7.46
N SER A 47 -1.96 -6.51 8.12
CA SER A 47 -1.31 -7.55 8.92
C SER A 47 -2.17 -7.92 10.14
N VAL A 48 -2.76 -6.94 10.83
CA VAL A 48 -3.68 -7.17 11.95
C VAL A 48 -4.93 -7.93 11.49
N ILE A 49 -5.53 -7.54 10.35
CA ILE A 49 -6.68 -8.25 9.76
C ILE A 49 -6.32 -9.71 9.47
N ARG A 50 -5.14 -9.96 8.88
CA ARG A 50 -4.67 -11.32 8.60
C ARG A 50 -4.51 -12.15 9.88
N PHE A 51 -4.04 -11.57 10.97
CA PHE A 51 -3.92 -12.27 12.25
C PHE A 51 -5.27 -12.50 12.93
N LYS A 52 -6.22 -11.56 12.83
CA LYS A 52 -7.56 -11.68 13.43
C LYS A 52 -8.46 -12.66 12.69
N THR A 53 -8.40 -12.66 11.36
CA THR A 53 -9.29 -13.46 10.51
C THR A 53 -8.67 -14.77 10.05
N ASN A 54 -7.36 -14.95 10.30
CA ASN A 54 -6.54 -16.01 9.74
C ASN A 54 -6.62 -16.13 8.20
N SER A 55 -6.98 -15.06 7.51
CA SER A 55 -7.26 -15.04 6.06
C SER A 55 -6.66 -13.80 5.40
N LEU A 56 -6.21 -13.93 4.16
CA LEU A 56 -5.74 -12.80 3.35
C LEU A 56 -6.87 -12.13 2.55
N ARG A 57 -8.05 -12.75 2.46
CA ARG A 57 -9.14 -12.31 1.57
C ARG A 57 -9.52 -10.85 1.81
N TYR A 58 -9.65 -10.44 3.08
CA TYR A 58 -10.02 -9.08 3.45
C TYR A 58 -8.91 -8.07 3.14
N SER A 59 -7.65 -8.44 3.38
CA SER A 59 -6.50 -7.58 3.07
C SER A 59 -6.35 -7.38 1.56
N VAL A 60 -6.49 -8.44 0.77
CA VAL A 60 -6.44 -8.38 -0.71
C VAL A 60 -7.59 -7.56 -1.27
N PHE A 61 -8.82 -7.79 -0.78
CA PHE A 61 -9.98 -7.03 -1.23
C PHE A 61 -9.86 -5.54 -0.86
N SER A 62 -9.39 -5.24 0.36
CA SER A 62 -9.12 -3.86 0.77
C SER A 62 -8.02 -3.21 -0.08
N HIS A 63 -6.94 -3.93 -0.40
CA HIS A 63 -5.87 -3.45 -1.27
C HIS A 63 -6.41 -3.07 -2.64
N PHE A 64 -7.16 -3.97 -3.27
CA PHE A 64 -7.83 -3.72 -4.55
C PHE A 64 -8.71 -2.47 -4.53
N LEU A 65 -9.52 -2.29 -3.47
CA LEU A 65 -10.37 -1.11 -3.32
C LEU A 65 -9.57 0.19 -3.16
N VAL A 66 -8.49 0.17 -2.39
CA VAL A 66 -7.64 1.36 -2.19
C VAL A 66 -6.92 1.76 -3.48
N ASP A 67 -6.43 0.79 -4.25
CA ASP A 67 -5.77 1.05 -5.53
C ASP A 67 -6.72 1.69 -6.55
N ILE A 68 -7.90 1.08 -6.71
CA ILE A 68 -8.93 1.63 -7.61
C ILE A 68 -9.39 2.99 -7.10
N GLY A 69 -9.77 3.10 -5.83
CA GLY A 69 -10.29 4.33 -5.24
C GLY A 69 -9.32 5.50 -5.38
N ASN A 70 -8.02 5.29 -5.13
CA ASN A 70 -7.01 6.32 -5.30
C ASN A 70 -6.91 6.82 -6.74
N MET A 71 -6.90 5.91 -7.72
CA MET A 71 -6.77 6.29 -9.12
C MET A 71 -8.05 6.94 -9.67
N THR A 72 -9.20 6.44 -9.20
CA THR A 72 -10.52 6.81 -9.71
C THR A 72 -10.84 8.30 -9.49
N VAL A 73 -10.43 8.88 -8.35
CA VAL A 73 -10.65 10.30 -8.05
C VAL A 73 -9.91 11.20 -9.04
N TYR A 74 -8.61 10.96 -9.26
CA TYR A 74 -7.83 11.78 -10.19
C TYR A 74 -8.30 11.62 -11.64
N VAL A 75 -8.76 10.42 -12.03
CA VAL A 75 -9.31 10.17 -13.36
C VAL A 75 -10.64 10.89 -13.55
N PHE A 76 -11.60 10.77 -12.63
CA PHE A 76 -12.91 11.43 -12.78
C PHE A 76 -12.87 12.94 -12.62
N LEU A 77 -11.92 13.48 -11.86
CA LEU A 77 -11.69 14.92 -11.77
C LEU A 77 -10.85 15.46 -12.95
N ASN A 78 -10.45 14.61 -13.90
CA ASN A 78 -9.56 14.94 -15.03
C ASN A 78 -8.24 15.60 -14.58
N LEU A 79 -7.74 15.19 -13.41
CA LEU A 79 -6.46 15.63 -12.83
C LEU A 79 -5.31 14.67 -13.15
N TYR A 80 -5.62 13.50 -13.71
CA TYR A 80 -4.62 12.53 -14.14
C TYR A 80 -3.93 12.98 -15.43
N ILE A 81 -2.65 13.33 -15.33
CA ILE A 81 -1.79 13.54 -16.50
C ILE A 81 -1.07 12.21 -16.77
N PRO A 82 -1.38 11.49 -17.86
CA PRO A 82 -0.66 10.27 -18.20
C PRO A 82 0.82 10.59 -18.41
N PRO A 83 1.75 9.71 -17.99
CA PRO A 83 3.16 9.90 -18.27
C PRO A 83 3.34 10.03 -19.79
N GLN A 84 3.84 11.18 -20.24
CA GLN A 84 4.21 11.39 -21.63
C GLN A 84 5.39 10.45 -21.93
N MET A 85 5.22 9.60 -22.94
CA MET A 85 6.30 8.76 -23.49
C MET A 85 7.39 9.63 -24.09
#